data_AF-A0A9R1WKL8-F1
#
_entry.id   AF-A0A9R1WKL8-F1
#
_cell.length_a   1.000
_cell.length_b   1.000
_cell.length_c   1.000
_cell.angle_alpha   90.00
_cell.angle_beta   90.00
_cell.angle_gamma   90.00
#
_symmetry.space_group_name_H-M   'P 1'
#
loop_
_entity.id
_entity.type
_entity.pdbx_description
1 polymer ?
#
loop_
_entity_poly.entity_id
_entity_poly.type
_entity_poly.pdbx_seq_one_letter_code
_entity_poly.pdbx_strand_id
1 'polypeptide(L)'
;MLMLRYYSPPDFIGRLPFLKFPKTVSNCVVCAAKGPRPRYPRVWKVKPKIGTVSKSLKLVECIKELSNVKEEVYGALDSFIAWDLEFPLITVKKALKTLEREKEWKRIIQVTKWMLSKGQGRTMGSYYLLLYALAEDGRIDEAEELWTRLFSDNLESMPRIFFDRMISIYFRRHLHDKMFEVFADMEELGIRPTVSIVNMVGEVFQKLGMMDKYQKLKKKYPPPKWEYRYIKGKRVKIRSQNLREPPENYKKEVDETTESNSDESQLDASEVSEVDDDELDESEISPSES
;
A
#
# COMPACT_ATOMS: atom_id res chain seq x y z
N MET A 1 -85.41 17.44 25.12
CA MET A 1 -85.78 17.13 23.72
C MET A 1 -85.34 15.71 23.40
N LEU A 2 -86.20 14.92 22.73
CA LEU A 2 -85.86 13.78 21.84
C LEU A 2 -84.80 12.78 22.41
N MET A 3 -85.13 11.78 23.24
CA MET A 3 -86.01 10.60 23.03
C MET A 3 -85.64 9.73 21.80
N LEU A 4 -84.84 8.69 22.06
CA LEU A 4 -84.63 7.53 21.19
C LEU A 4 -85.94 6.73 21.03
N ARG A 5 -86.24 6.26 19.81
CA ARG A 5 -87.27 5.24 19.58
C ARG A 5 -86.65 4.03 18.87
N TYR A 6 -86.69 2.89 19.55
CA TYR A 6 -86.48 1.58 18.95
C TYR A 6 -87.70 1.19 18.10
N TYR A 7 -87.47 0.45 17.02
CA TYR A 7 -88.52 -0.29 16.30
C TYR A 7 -87.97 -1.63 15.77
N SER A 8 -88.78 -2.67 15.96
CA SER A 8 -88.61 -4.09 15.56
C SER A 8 -90.02 -4.73 15.66
N PRO A 9 -90.34 -5.97 15.21
CA PRO A 9 -89.57 -6.95 14.42
C PRO A 9 -90.19 -7.04 12.99
N PRO A 10 -90.68 -8.14 12.35
CA PRO A 10 -90.85 -9.57 12.73
C PRO A 10 -89.93 -10.57 11.99
N ASP A 11 -89.87 -11.80 12.51
CA ASP A 11 -89.22 -12.98 11.93
C ASP A 11 -89.98 -13.58 10.73
N PHE A 12 -89.27 -14.24 9.80
CA PHE A 12 -89.82 -15.35 9.03
C PHE A 12 -88.78 -16.46 8.79
N ILE A 13 -89.14 -17.67 9.21
CA ILE A 13 -88.34 -18.89 9.08
C ILE A 13 -88.62 -19.55 7.72
N GLY A 14 -87.59 -19.93 6.96
CA GLY A 14 -87.77 -20.72 5.74
C GLY A 14 -86.45 -21.12 5.05
N ARG A 15 -86.08 -22.40 5.11
CA ARG A 15 -85.11 -22.99 4.17
C ARG A 15 -85.77 -23.15 2.80
N LEU A 16 -84.98 -23.00 1.73
CA LEU A 16 -84.94 -23.79 0.47
C LEU A 16 -84.18 -22.99 -0.62
N PRO A 17 -83.69 -23.62 -1.70
CA PRO A 17 -82.71 -24.70 -1.75
C PRO A 17 -81.38 -24.21 -2.38
N PHE A 18 -80.36 -25.08 -2.45
CA PHE A 18 -79.12 -24.80 -3.19
C PHE A 18 -79.41 -24.73 -4.71
N LEU A 19 -79.60 -23.53 -5.23
CA LEU A 19 -79.72 -23.29 -6.67
C LEU A 19 -78.37 -23.52 -7.34
N LYS A 20 -78.27 -24.61 -8.11
CA LYS A 20 -77.13 -24.88 -8.99
C LYS A 20 -77.10 -23.81 -10.09
N PHE A 21 -76.20 -22.84 -9.96
CA PHE A 21 -75.98 -21.85 -11.01
C PHE A 21 -75.49 -22.53 -12.30
N PRO A 22 -76.00 -22.12 -13.48
CA PRO A 22 -75.69 -22.77 -14.75
C PRO A 22 -74.22 -22.50 -15.14
N LYS A 23 -73.52 -23.55 -15.55
CA LYS A 23 -72.24 -23.42 -16.26
C LYS A 23 -72.50 -22.73 -17.60
N THR A 24 -72.24 -21.43 -17.66
CA THR A 24 -72.24 -20.65 -18.90
C THR A 24 -70.84 -20.13 -19.18
N VAL A 25 -70.56 -19.97 -20.47
CA VAL A 25 -69.21 -20.06 -21.05
C VAL A 25 -68.30 -18.95 -20.53
N SER A 26 -67.04 -19.27 -20.27
CA SER A 26 -66.02 -18.27 -19.98
C SER A 26 -65.78 -17.42 -21.23
N ASN A 27 -66.39 -16.24 -21.28
CA ASN A 27 -65.93 -15.13 -22.12
C ASN A 27 -64.61 -14.59 -21.55
N CYS A 28 -63.59 -15.44 -21.62
CA CYS A 28 -62.22 -15.05 -21.43
C CYS A 28 -61.88 -14.18 -22.64
N VAL A 29 -62.02 -12.86 -22.50
CA VAL A 29 -61.45 -11.91 -23.46
C VAL A 29 -59.96 -12.15 -23.40
N VAL A 30 -59.46 -12.93 -24.35
CA VAL A 30 -58.03 -13.07 -24.59
C VAL A 30 -57.57 -11.69 -24.99
N CYS A 31 -57.05 -10.94 -24.01
CA CYS A 31 -56.21 -9.79 -24.28
C CYS A 31 -55.06 -10.35 -25.11
N ALA A 32 -55.14 -10.17 -26.44
CA ALA A 32 -54.18 -10.68 -27.39
C ALA A 32 -52.80 -10.37 -26.83
N ALA A 33 -52.00 -11.42 -26.59
CA ALA A 33 -50.85 -11.34 -25.72
C ALA A 33 -49.93 -10.22 -26.21
N LYS A 34 -49.99 -9.07 -25.52
CA LYS A 34 -48.97 -8.04 -25.64
C LYS A 34 -47.72 -8.71 -25.11
N GLY A 35 -46.94 -9.25 -26.05
CA GLY A 35 -45.71 -9.97 -25.76
C GLY A 35 -44.80 -9.13 -24.86
N PRO A 36 -43.86 -9.78 -24.16
CA PRO A 36 -43.06 -9.15 -23.10
C PRO A 36 -42.62 -7.75 -23.52
N ARG A 37 -43.13 -6.73 -22.79
CA ARG A 37 -43.06 -5.32 -23.15
C ARG A 37 -41.67 -5.00 -23.69
N PRO A 38 -41.53 -4.54 -24.96
CA PRO A 38 -40.22 -4.47 -25.61
C PRO A 38 -39.28 -3.62 -24.77
N ARG A 39 -38.32 -4.31 -24.14
CA ARG A 39 -37.23 -3.67 -23.39
C ARG A 39 -36.25 -3.17 -24.43
N TYR A 40 -36.47 -1.96 -24.94
CA TYR A 40 -35.46 -1.24 -25.69
C TYR A 40 -34.15 -1.28 -24.88
N PRO A 41 -33.00 -1.62 -25.50
CA PRO A 41 -31.72 -1.54 -24.81
C PRO A 41 -31.59 -0.14 -24.20
N ARG A 42 -31.11 -0.03 -22.95
CA ARG A 42 -30.84 1.29 -22.37
C ARG A 42 -29.72 1.94 -23.19
N VAL A 43 -30.10 2.83 -24.10
CA VAL A 43 -29.21 3.46 -25.10
C VAL A 43 -28.19 4.41 -24.48
N TRP A 44 -28.29 4.64 -23.17
CA TRP A 44 -27.29 5.29 -22.33
C TRP A 44 -26.00 4.44 -22.30
N LYS A 45 -25.17 4.60 -23.33
CA LYS A 45 -23.80 4.08 -23.35
C LYS A 45 -23.01 4.77 -22.24
N VAL A 46 -22.92 4.11 -21.10
CA VAL A 46 -22.03 4.53 -20.01
C VAL A 46 -20.61 4.47 -20.54
N LYS A 47 -19.88 5.59 -20.52
CA LYS A 47 -18.45 5.60 -20.85
C LYS A 47 -17.74 4.69 -19.83
N PRO A 48 -16.87 3.76 -20.26
CA PRO A 48 -16.18 2.88 -19.32
C PRO A 48 -15.37 3.72 -18.32
N LYS A 49 -15.53 3.47 -17.02
CA LYS A 49 -14.73 4.12 -15.98
C LYS A 49 -13.27 3.68 -16.18
N ILE A 50 -12.37 4.63 -16.41
CA ILE A 50 -10.93 4.34 -16.50
C ILE A 50 -10.47 3.85 -15.13
N GLY A 51 -9.94 2.62 -15.08
CA GLY A 51 -9.49 2.00 -13.83
C GLY A 51 -8.35 2.78 -13.16
N THR A 52 -8.24 2.67 -11.83
CA THR A 52 -7.21 3.40 -11.05
C THR A 52 -5.80 3.10 -11.52
N VAL A 53 -5.53 1.87 -11.97
CA VAL A 53 -4.24 1.42 -12.53
C VAL A 53 -3.93 2.11 -13.86
N SER A 54 -4.89 2.15 -14.79
CA SER A 54 -4.73 2.84 -16.07
C SER A 54 -4.59 4.35 -15.91
N LYS A 55 -5.28 4.95 -14.92
CA LYS A 55 -5.04 6.35 -14.53
C LYS A 55 -3.61 6.55 -14.02
N SER A 56 -3.08 5.67 -13.17
CA SER A 56 -1.74 5.84 -12.59
C SER A 56 -0.61 5.64 -13.60
N LEU A 57 -0.79 4.75 -14.58
CA LEU A 57 0.18 4.59 -15.67
C LEU A 57 0.26 5.86 -16.53
N LYS A 58 -0.90 6.42 -16.95
CA LYS A 58 -0.95 7.69 -17.68
C LYS A 58 -0.32 8.84 -16.90
N LEU A 59 -0.53 8.89 -15.58
CA LEU A 59 0.10 9.88 -14.71
C LEU A 59 1.63 9.76 -14.75
N VAL A 60 2.18 8.54 -14.68
CA VAL A 60 3.62 8.27 -14.78
C VAL A 60 4.18 8.64 -16.16
N GLU A 61 3.49 8.25 -17.24
CA GLU A 61 3.84 8.63 -18.62
C GLU A 61 3.94 10.15 -18.76
N CYS A 62 2.88 10.88 -18.39
CA CYS A 62 2.86 12.34 -18.42
C CYS A 62 3.97 12.97 -17.56
N ILE A 63 4.28 12.44 -16.38
CA ILE A 63 5.34 12.99 -15.52
C ILE A 63 6.73 12.76 -16.14
N LYS A 64 6.97 11.61 -16.76
CA LYS A 64 8.28 11.26 -17.34
C LYS A 64 8.67 12.15 -18.52
N GLU A 65 7.71 12.52 -19.36
CA GLU A 65 7.93 13.32 -20.58
C GLU A 65 8.29 14.80 -20.31
N LEU A 66 7.96 15.32 -19.12
CA LEU A 66 8.18 16.73 -18.75
C LEU A 66 9.65 17.02 -18.45
N SER A 67 10.05 18.30 -18.43
CA SER A 67 11.38 18.64 -17.89
C SER A 67 11.43 18.44 -16.36
N ASN A 68 12.60 18.73 -15.77
CA ASN A 68 12.78 18.72 -14.31
C ASN A 68 12.35 20.05 -13.64
N VAL A 69 11.82 21.01 -14.40
CA VAL A 69 11.34 22.30 -13.87
C VAL A 69 10.10 22.07 -13.00
N LYS A 70 10.13 22.62 -11.78
CA LYS A 70 9.06 22.47 -10.78
C LYS A 70 7.69 22.90 -11.33
N GLU A 71 7.64 24.02 -12.04
CA GLU A 71 6.40 24.63 -12.53
C GLU A 71 5.72 23.79 -13.61
N GLU A 72 6.48 23.22 -14.54
CA GLU A 72 5.95 22.31 -15.57
C GLU A 72 5.35 21.05 -14.94
N VAL A 73 6.09 20.41 -14.02
CA VAL A 73 5.63 19.20 -13.34
C VAL A 73 4.40 19.49 -12.48
N TYR A 74 4.39 20.60 -11.73
CA TYR A 74 3.26 20.94 -10.85
C TYR A 74 2.04 21.38 -11.67
N GLY A 75 2.24 22.12 -12.77
CA GLY A 75 1.18 22.52 -13.69
C GLY A 75 0.54 21.32 -14.41
N ALA A 76 1.36 20.36 -14.86
CA ALA A 76 0.87 19.12 -15.45
C ALA A 76 0.07 18.29 -14.43
N LEU A 77 0.59 18.11 -13.22
CA LEU A 77 -0.09 17.40 -12.12
C LEU A 77 -1.41 18.08 -11.72
N ASP A 78 -1.44 19.42 -11.66
CA ASP A 78 -2.67 20.19 -11.41
C ASP A 78 -3.67 20.05 -12.55
N SER A 79 -3.22 20.07 -13.80
CA SER A 79 -4.08 19.86 -14.98
C SER A 79 -4.67 18.44 -15.04
N PHE A 80 -3.94 17.44 -14.53
CA PHE A 80 -4.40 16.07 -14.41
C PHE A 80 -5.51 15.93 -13.36
N ILE A 81 -5.40 16.64 -12.24
CA ILE A 81 -6.43 16.67 -11.19
C ILE A 81 -7.65 17.50 -11.56
N ALA A 82 -7.52 18.54 -12.39
CA ALA A 82 -8.59 19.51 -12.68
C ALA A 82 -9.94 18.92 -13.16
N TRP A 83 -9.96 17.65 -13.60
CA TRP A 83 -11.15 16.93 -14.05
C TRP A 83 -11.71 15.92 -13.04
N ASP A 84 -11.00 15.62 -11.94
CA ASP A 84 -11.45 14.70 -10.89
C ASP A 84 -12.10 15.49 -9.72
N LEU A 85 -13.25 14.99 -9.25
CA LEU A 85 -14.03 15.63 -8.17
C LEU A 85 -13.35 15.54 -6.79
N GLU A 86 -12.54 14.52 -6.60
CA GLU A 86 -11.80 14.22 -5.37
C GLU A 86 -10.32 14.06 -5.71
N PHE A 87 -9.43 14.39 -4.76
CA PHE A 87 -7.99 14.21 -4.97
C PHE A 87 -7.68 12.71 -5.19
N PRO A 88 -7.06 12.31 -6.31
CA PRO A 88 -6.92 10.91 -6.71
C PRO A 88 -5.78 10.20 -5.97
N LEU A 89 -5.85 10.18 -4.63
CA LEU A 89 -4.79 9.71 -3.72
C LEU A 89 -4.35 8.27 -4.02
N ILE A 90 -5.30 7.37 -4.33
CA ILE A 90 -5.01 5.97 -4.68
C ILE A 90 -4.22 5.88 -6.00
N THR A 91 -4.56 6.71 -6.98
CA THR A 91 -3.85 6.80 -8.26
C THR A 91 -2.43 7.36 -8.07
N VAL A 92 -2.26 8.40 -7.25
CA VAL A 92 -0.94 8.94 -6.90
C VAL A 92 -0.11 7.93 -6.11
N LYS A 93 -0.68 7.23 -5.11
CA LYS A 93 -0.01 6.14 -4.36
C LYS A 93 0.46 5.03 -5.30
N LYS A 94 -0.35 4.62 -6.28
CA LYS A 94 0.04 3.63 -7.30
C LYS A 94 1.14 4.15 -8.23
N ALA A 95 1.04 5.40 -8.69
CA ALA A 95 2.07 6.04 -9.52
C ALA A 95 3.42 6.17 -8.80
N LEU A 96 3.41 6.47 -7.49
CA LEU A 96 4.59 6.48 -6.65
C LEU A 96 5.21 5.09 -6.49
N LYS A 97 4.41 4.04 -6.18
CA LYS A 97 4.91 2.64 -6.14
C LYS A 97 5.53 2.20 -7.50
N THR A 98 5.04 2.69 -8.65
CA THR A 98 5.66 2.41 -9.95
C THR A 98 6.96 3.19 -10.19
N LEU A 99 7.01 4.50 -9.87
CA LEU A 99 8.24 5.30 -9.97
C LEU A 99 9.35 4.80 -9.05
N GLU A 100 9.00 4.26 -7.88
CA GLU A 100 9.93 3.64 -6.93
C GLU A 100 10.58 2.37 -7.50
N ARG A 101 9.79 1.51 -8.18
CA ARG A 101 10.33 0.34 -8.88
C ARG A 101 11.31 0.73 -9.99
N GLU A 102 11.04 1.85 -10.64
CA GLU A 102 11.86 2.42 -11.73
C GLU A 102 13.04 3.27 -11.20
N LYS A 103 13.11 3.52 -9.87
CA LYS A 103 14.13 4.33 -9.19
C LYS A 103 14.20 5.79 -9.67
N GLU A 104 13.08 6.34 -10.10
CA GLU A 104 12.93 7.74 -10.54
C GLU A 104 12.83 8.71 -9.35
N TRP A 105 13.86 8.74 -8.50
CA TRP A 105 13.87 9.45 -7.21
C TRP A 105 13.49 10.93 -7.32
N LYS A 106 13.96 11.63 -8.36
CA LYS A 106 13.63 13.04 -8.63
C LYS A 106 12.13 13.25 -8.85
N ARG A 107 11.48 12.34 -9.60
CA ARG A 107 10.03 12.39 -9.84
C ARG A 107 9.26 12.08 -8.56
N ILE A 108 9.70 11.10 -7.78
CA ILE A 108 9.11 10.77 -6.47
C ILE A 108 9.14 12.00 -5.54
N ILE A 109 10.28 12.69 -5.45
CA ILE A 109 10.44 13.93 -4.66
C ILE A 109 9.47 15.01 -5.16
N GLN A 110 9.40 15.25 -6.48
CA GLN A 110 8.51 16.26 -7.08
C GLN A 110 7.04 15.98 -6.77
N VAL A 111 6.57 14.76 -7.07
CA VAL A 111 5.17 14.32 -6.88
C VAL A 111 4.79 14.31 -5.41
N THR A 112 5.66 13.81 -4.52
CA THR A 112 5.36 13.76 -3.09
C THR A 112 5.33 15.16 -2.48
N LYS A 113 6.26 16.05 -2.85
CA LYS A 113 6.22 17.46 -2.41
C LYS A 113 4.99 18.20 -2.96
N TRP A 114 4.59 17.95 -4.20
CA TRP A 114 3.35 18.50 -4.78
C TRP A 114 2.11 18.02 -4.00
N MET A 115 1.98 16.71 -3.78
CA MET A 115 0.86 16.12 -3.02
C MET A 115 0.74 16.75 -1.62
N LEU A 116 1.87 16.85 -0.90
CA LEU A 116 1.93 17.49 0.42
C LEU A 116 1.59 19.00 0.37
N SER A 117 1.97 19.71 -0.70
CA SER A 117 1.64 21.13 -0.89
C SER A 117 0.14 21.40 -1.07
N LYS A 118 -0.62 20.42 -1.60
CA LYS A 118 -2.09 20.45 -1.67
C LYS A 118 -2.76 20.05 -0.35
N GLY A 119 -1.98 19.82 0.72
CA GLY A 119 -2.45 19.33 2.01
C GLY A 119 -2.79 17.84 2.05
N GLN A 120 -2.54 17.11 0.96
CA GLN A 120 -2.94 15.72 0.77
C GLN A 120 -1.79 14.76 1.13
N GLY A 121 -2.14 13.50 1.45
CA GLY A 121 -1.15 12.47 1.72
C GLY A 121 -0.23 12.76 2.92
N ARG A 122 -0.67 13.52 3.92
CA ARG A 122 0.08 13.78 5.17
C ARG A 122 0.10 12.52 6.06
N THR A 123 0.84 11.51 5.64
CA THR A 123 0.97 10.22 6.33
C THR A 123 2.45 9.90 6.58
N MET A 124 2.73 9.10 7.62
CA MET A 124 4.11 8.66 7.89
C MET A 124 4.71 7.87 6.72
N GLY A 125 3.90 7.12 5.96
CA GLY A 125 4.36 6.45 4.74
C GLY A 125 4.82 7.43 3.65
N SER A 126 4.09 8.52 3.43
CA SER A 126 4.47 9.56 2.46
C SER A 126 5.71 10.34 2.89
N TYR A 127 5.86 10.63 4.19
CA TYR A 127 7.07 11.24 4.73
C TYR A 127 8.29 10.31 4.66
N TYR A 128 8.11 9.02 4.94
CA TYR A 128 9.16 8.01 4.82
C TYR A 128 9.63 7.83 3.37
N LEU A 129 8.70 7.79 2.41
CA LEU A 129 9.02 7.73 0.99
C LEU A 129 9.78 8.99 0.53
N LEU A 130 9.38 10.18 0.98
CA LEU A 130 10.09 11.42 0.66
C LEU A 130 11.50 11.44 1.26
N LEU A 131 11.66 11.02 2.52
CA LEU A 131 12.97 10.89 3.17
C LEU A 131 13.88 9.91 2.42
N TYR A 132 13.33 8.76 2.02
CA TYR A 132 14.06 7.74 1.26
C TYR A 132 14.48 8.26 -0.13
N ALA A 133 13.56 8.88 -0.88
CA ALA A 133 13.86 9.40 -2.20
C ALA A 133 14.88 10.55 -2.17
N LEU A 134 14.80 11.45 -1.18
CA LEU A 134 15.83 12.49 -0.96
C LEU A 134 17.21 11.88 -0.66
N ALA A 135 17.25 10.77 0.08
CA ALA A 135 18.49 10.08 0.40
C ALA A 135 19.13 9.41 -0.82
N GLU A 136 18.35 8.74 -1.67
CA GLU A 136 18.86 8.09 -2.88
C GLU A 136 19.16 9.09 -4.02
N ASP A 137 18.46 10.24 -4.10
CA ASP A 137 18.84 11.38 -4.96
C ASP A 137 20.06 12.16 -4.41
N GLY A 138 20.53 11.82 -3.20
CA GLY A 138 21.73 12.37 -2.58
C GLY A 138 21.56 13.74 -1.90
N ARG A 139 20.33 14.25 -1.80
CA ARG A 139 19.94 15.55 -1.20
C ARG A 139 19.76 15.43 0.31
N ILE A 140 20.87 15.22 1.01
CA ILE A 140 20.84 14.88 2.44
C ILE A 140 20.47 16.07 3.31
N ASP A 141 20.86 17.29 2.98
CA ASP A 141 20.51 18.47 3.79
C ASP A 141 18.98 18.62 3.90
N GLU A 142 18.25 18.43 2.79
CA GLU A 142 16.79 18.39 2.78
C GLU A 142 16.18 17.16 3.49
N ALA A 143 16.90 16.03 3.50
CA ALA A 143 16.48 14.84 4.25
C ALA A 143 16.64 15.06 5.77
N GLU A 144 17.71 15.75 6.19
CA GLU A 144 17.95 16.15 7.58
C GLU A 144 16.97 17.21 8.06
N GLU A 145 16.67 18.23 7.25
CA GLU A 145 15.61 19.22 7.55
C GLU A 145 14.24 18.55 7.75
N LEU A 146 13.91 17.58 6.89
CA LEU A 146 12.66 16.83 6.97
C LEU A 146 12.64 15.90 8.18
N TRP A 147 13.75 15.20 8.47
CA TRP A 147 13.90 14.39 9.68
C TRP A 147 13.73 15.24 10.94
N THR A 148 14.44 16.36 11.04
CA THR A 148 14.42 17.24 12.23
C THR A 148 13.01 17.75 12.51
N ARG A 149 12.28 18.19 11.47
CA ARG A 149 10.88 18.61 11.60
C ARG A 149 9.97 17.47 12.05
N LEU A 150 10.06 16.29 11.43
CA LEU A 150 9.22 15.15 11.82
C LEU A 150 9.52 14.66 13.23
N PHE A 151 10.79 14.70 13.64
CA PHE A 151 11.25 14.31 14.96
C PHE A 151 10.79 15.31 16.04
N SER A 152 10.87 16.62 15.78
CA SER A 152 10.30 17.63 16.70
C SER A 152 8.78 17.51 16.83
N ASP A 153 8.08 17.25 15.73
CA ASP A 153 6.62 17.22 15.68
C ASP A 153 6.04 15.91 16.29
N ASN A 154 6.82 14.82 16.33
CA ASN A 154 6.32 13.47 16.67
C ASN A 154 7.23 12.70 17.65
N LEU A 155 7.99 13.38 18.51
CA LEU A 155 9.12 12.83 19.30
C LEU A 155 8.88 11.44 19.93
N GLU A 156 7.76 11.22 20.62
CA GLU A 156 7.42 9.92 21.24
C GLU A 156 6.77 8.91 20.26
N SER A 157 6.22 9.38 19.14
CA SER A 157 5.45 8.59 18.17
C SER A 157 6.21 8.26 16.89
N MET A 158 7.50 8.63 16.78
CA MET A 158 8.31 8.40 15.60
C MET A 158 8.53 6.89 15.33
N PRO A 159 8.09 6.35 14.18
CA PRO A 159 8.23 4.93 13.89
C PRO A 159 9.70 4.51 13.73
N ARG A 160 10.06 3.36 14.30
CA ARG A 160 11.41 2.76 14.25
C ARG A 160 12.08 2.82 12.86
N ILE A 161 11.31 2.62 11.79
CA ILE A 161 11.80 2.62 10.40
C ILE A 161 12.51 3.92 10.01
N PHE A 162 12.15 5.07 10.59
CA PHE A 162 12.82 6.34 10.29
C PHE A 162 14.22 6.41 10.92
N PHE A 163 14.38 5.98 12.19
CA PHE A 163 15.71 5.86 12.83
C PHE A 163 16.58 4.87 12.05
N ASP A 164 16.04 3.68 11.74
CA ASP A 164 16.74 2.67 10.95
C ASP A 164 17.22 3.24 9.60
N ARG A 165 16.38 4.07 8.94
CA ARG A 165 16.72 4.76 7.68
C ARG A 165 17.80 5.83 7.87
N MET A 166 17.68 6.73 8.85
CA MET A 166 18.65 7.80 9.09
C MET A 166 20.03 7.25 9.45
N ILE A 167 20.10 6.24 10.32
CA ILE A 167 21.35 5.55 10.65
C ILE A 167 21.96 4.92 9.39
N SER A 168 21.16 4.29 8.52
CA SER A 168 21.62 3.72 7.25
C SER A 168 22.13 4.79 6.26
N ILE A 169 21.58 6.00 6.26
CA ILE A 169 22.04 7.13 5.44
C ILE A 169 23.41 7.61 5.92
N TYR A 170 23.53 7.88 7.22
CA TYR A 170 24.78 8.37 7.81
C TYR A 170 25.90 7.33 7.76
N PHE A 171 25.58 6.05 7.95
CA PHE A 171 26.53 4.95 7.77
C PHE A 171 27.12 4.89 6.36
N ARG A 172 26.25 4.93 5.32
CA ARG A 172 26.69 4.92 3.90
C ARG A 172 27.53 6.14 3.51
N ARG A 173 27.39 7.26 4.23
CA ARG A 173 28.11 8.52 3.97
C ARG A 173 29.28 8.80 4.92
N HIS A 174 29.63 7.85 5.79
CA HIS A 174 30.69 8.01 6.80
C HIS A 174 30.46 9.17 7.79
N LEU A 175 29.22 9.63 7.96
CA LEU A 175 28.83 10.68 8.91
C LEU A 175 28.63 10.06 10.31
N HIS A 176 29.72 9.54 10.86
CA HIS A 176 29.70 8.67 12.04
C HIS A 176 29.17 9.37 13.31
N ASP A 177 29.41 10.66 13.48
CA ASP A 177 28.95 11.41 14.66
C ASP A 177 27.42 11.53 14.68
N LYS A 178 26.80 12.03 13.59
CA LYS A 178 25.33 12.07 13.42
C LYS A 178 24.68 10.69 13.51
N MET A 179 25.39 9.64 13.08
CA MET A 179 24.94 8.26 13.21
C MET A 179 24.87 7.82 14.68
N PHE A 180 25.80 8.27 15.53
CA PHE A 180 25.78 8.00 16.97
C PHE A 180 24.74 8.84 17.71
N GLU A 181 24.49 10.09 17.28
CA GLU A 181 23.42 10.95 17.80
C GLU A 181 22.05 10.26 17.64
N VAL A 182 21.66 9.93 16.39
CA VAL A 182 20.37 9.26 16.13
C VAL A 182 20.29 7.87 16.79
N PHE A 183 21.41 7.18 16.96
CA PHE A 183 21.42 5.92 17.72
C PHE A 183 21.23 6.14 19.23
N ALA A 184 21.77 7.21 19.80
CA ALA A 184 21.53 7.59 21.20
C ALA A 184 20.07 7.98 21.41
N ASP A 185 19.50 8.86 20.56
CA ASP A 185 18.09 9.24 20.59
C ASP A 185 17.17 8.01 20.54
N MET A 186 17.50 7.05 19.68
CA MET A 186 16.77 5.78 19.55
C MET A 186 16.82 4.96 20.85
N GLU A 187 17.96 4.91 21.54
CA GLU A 187 18.10 4.22 22.83
C GLU A 187 17.39 4.96 23.98
N GLU A 188 17.44 6.30 24.00
CA GLU A 188 16.82 7.16 25.02
C GLU A 188 15.28 7.09 24.95
N LEU A 189 14.72 7.08 23.74
CA LEU A 189 13.29 6.83 23.50
C LEU A 189 12.87 5.38 23.73
N GLY A 190 13.78 4.50 24.15
CA GLY A 190 13.50 3.08 24.42
C GLY A 190 13.22 2.24 23.16
N ILE A 191 13.46 2.78 21.96
CA ILE A 191 13.18 2.13 20.69
C ILE A 191 14.26 1.08 20.43
N ARG A 192 13.86 -0.19 20.38
CA ARG A 192 14.82 -1.29 20.19
C ARG A 192 15.42 -1.26 18.77
N PRO A 193 16.76 -1.17 18.61
CA PRO A 193 17.40 -1.19 17.29
C PRO A 193 17.28 -2.54 16.59
N THR A 194 17.13 -2.49 15.27
CA THR A 194 17.12 -3.67 14.39
C THR A 194 18.53 -4.28 14.31
N VAL A 195 18.65 -5.58 14.02
CA VAL A 195 19.94 -6.30 13.93
C VAL A 195 20.91 -5.64 12.93
N SER A 196 20.39 -5.12 11.81
CA SER A 196 21.16 -4.34 10.83
C SER A 196 21.81 -3.10 11.46
N ILE A 197 21.06 -2.33 12.24
CA ILE A 197 21.55 -1.14 12.95
C ILE A 197 22.66 -1.49 13.95
N VAL A 198 22.44 -2.52 14.76
CA VAL A 198 23.44 -3.02 15.73
C VAL A 198 24.72 -3.50 15.04
N ASN A 199 24.64 -3.98 13.80
CA ASN A 199 25.81 -4.35 13.02
C ASN A 199 26.51 -3.12 12.43
N MET A 200 25.80 -2.20 11.78
CA MET A 200 26.38 -0.96 11.24
C MET A 200 27.08 -0.12 12.33
N VAL A 201 26.41 0.12 13.46
CA VAL A 201 27.00 0.84 14.60
C VAL A 201 28.20 0.09 15.17
N GLY A 202 28.14 -1.25 15.23
CA GLY A 202 29.24 -2.10 15.65
C GLY A 202 30.47 -2.03 14.73
N GLU A 203 30.25 -2.02 13.41
CA GLU A 203 31.33 -1.86 12.42
C GLU A 203 32.01 -0.50 12.53
N VAL A 204 31.24 0.58 12.76
CA VAL A 204 31.82 1.92 12.95
C VAL A 204 32.62 1.99 14.25
N PHE A 205 32.13 1.39 15.35
CA PHE A 205 32.95 1.28 16.58
C PHE A 205 34.26 0.52 16.35
N GLN A 206 34.26 -0.55 15.54
CA GLN A 206 35.49 -1.26 15.18
C GLN A 206 36.43 -0.40 14.31
N LYS A 207 35.89 0.25 13.26
CA LYS A 207 36.64 1.14 12.37
C LYS A 207 37.30 2.32 13.13
N LEU A 208 36.64 2.83 14.17
CA LEU A 208 37.14 3.90 15.04
C LEU A 208 37.93 3.39 16.27
N GLY A 209 38.24 2.09 16.36
CA GLY A 209 39.00 1.50 17.48
C GLY A 209 38.29 1.49 18.84
N MET A 210 37.01 1.87 18.91
CA MET A 210 36.20 1.96 20.14
C MET A 210 35.70 0.59 20.63
N MET A 211 36.65 -0.33 20.90
CA MET A 211 36.35 -1.72 21.25
C MET A 211 35.51 -1.87 22.52
N ASP A 212 35.67 -0.98 23.51
CA ASP A 212 34.85 -0.98 24.73
C ASP A 212 33.37 -0.72 24.43
N LYS A 213 33.08 0.23 23.54
CA LYS A 213 31.70 0.53 23.10
C LYS A 213 31.14 -0.63 22.28
N TYR A 214 31.94 -1.21 21.38
CA TYR A 214 31.57 -2.41 20.62
C TYR A 214 31.21 -3.60 21.53
N GLN A 215 32.01 -3.89 22.56
CA GLN A 215 31.72 -4.97 23.51
C GLN A 215 30.44 -4.70 24.32
N LYS A 216 30.24 -3.46 24.79
CA LYS A 216 28.98 -3.04 25.46
C LYS A 216 27.78 -3.21 24.54
N LEU A 217 27.88 -2.80 23.28
CA LEU A 217 26.83 -2.93 22.26
C LEU A 217 26.45 -4.40 22.03
N LYS A 218 27.43 -5.29 21.79
CA LYS A 218 27.17 -6.73 21.58
C LYS A 218 26.66 -7.44 22.84
N LYS A 219 26.98 -6.95 24.04
CA LYS A 219 26.41 -7.43 25.31
C LYS A 219 24.95 -6.98 25.49
N LYS A 220 24.62 -5.74 25.13
CA LYS A 220 23.26 -5.17 25.21
C LYS A 220 22.32 -5.77 24.16
N TYR A 221 22.83 -5.96 22.93
CA TYR A 221 22.09 -6.53 21.80
C TYR A 221 22.79 -7.77 21.25
N PRO A 222 22.68 -8.93 21.95
CA PRO A 222 23.16 -10.19 21.41
C PRO A 222 22.35 -10.57 20.14
N PRO A 223 22.97 -11.22 19.15
CA PRO A 223 22.26 -11.68 17.97
C PRO A 223 21.12 -12.65 18.35
N PRO A 224 19.97 -12.63 17.63
CA PRO A 224 18.87 -13.53 17.90
C PRO A 224 19.33 -14.98 17.73
N LYS A 225 19.12 -15.85 18.73
CA LYS A 225 19.54 -17.27 18.63
C LYS A 225 18.73 -18.07 17.61
N TRP A 226 17.52 -17.59 17.29
CA TRP A 226 16.54 -18.27 16.47
C TRP A 226 15.86 -17.28 15.54
N GLU A 227 15.66 -17.69 14.30
CA GLU A 227 14.85 -17.02 13.29
C GLU A 227 13.65 -17.90 12.92
N TYR A 228 12.55 -17.28 12.52
CA TYR A 228 11.45 -18.00 11.88
C TYR A 228 11.50 -17.71 10.38
N ARG A 229 11.54 -18.76 9.56
CA ARG A 229 11.45 -18.64 8.09
C ARG A 229 10.29 -19.48 7.58
N TYR A 230 9.62 -18.99 6.54
CA TYR A 230 8.58 -19.76 5.86
C TYR A 230 9.24 -20.59 4.76
N ILE A 231 9.22 -21.92 4.93
CA ILE A 231 9.75 -22.87 3.96
C ILE A 231 8.56 -23.69 3.45
N LYS A 232 8.26 -23.59 2.15
CA LYS A 232 7.11 -24.27 1.51
C LYS A 232 5.79 -24.02 2.27
N GLY A 233 5.53 -22.75 2.60
CA GLY A 233 4.35 -22.31 3.35
C GLY A 233 4.35 -22.63 4.86
N LYS A 234 5.30 -23.41 5.37
CA LYS A 234 5.38 -23.78 6.80
C LYS A 234 6.37 -22.89 7.55
N ARG A 235 5.95 -22.34 8.69
CA ARG A 235 6.81 -21.54 9.58
C ARG A 235 7.76 -22.45 10.37
N VAL A 236 9.03 -22.49 9.95
CA VAL A 236 10.10 -23.28 10.58
C VAL A 236 10.95 -22.39 11.48
N LYS A 237 11.31 -22.89 12.67
CA LYS A 237 12.24 -22.24 13.60
C LYS A 237 13.66 -22.72 13.32
N ILE A 238 14.52 -21.83 12.84
CA ILE A 238 15.90 -22.11 12.41
C ILE A 238 16.87 -21.43 13.37
N ARG A 239 18.01 -22.04 13.66
CA ARG A 239 19.06 -21.43 14.49
C ARG A 239 19.83 -20.42 13.63
N SER A 240 20.00 -19.18 14.11
CA SER A 240 20.61 -18.04 13.37
C SER A 240 22.15 -18.16 13.25
N GLN A 241 22.67 -19.36 13.00
CA GLN A 241 24.10 -19.64 13.21
C GLN A 241 25.00 -19.23 12.02
N ASN A 242 24.42 -18.79 10.90
CA ASN A 242 25.12 -18.57 9.62
C ASN A 242 25.04 -17.11 9.15
N LEU A 243 25.69 -16.19 9.87
CA LEU A 243 25.98 -14.82 9.41
C LEU A 243 27.47 -14.45 9.58
N ARG A 244 28.33 -15.46 9.53
CA ARG A 244 29.79 -15.32 9.34
C ARG A 244 30.26 -16.41 8.38
N GLU A 245 31.25 -16.02 7.57
CA GLU A 245 31.93 -16.80 6.53
C GLU A 245 31.05 -17.14 5.28
N PRO A 246 31.40 -16.61 4.09
CA PRO A 246 31.01 -17.29 2.85
C PRO A 246 31.73 -18.65 2.81
N PRO A 247 31.12 -19.71 2.28
CA PRO A 247 31.75 -21.03 2.30
C PRO A 247 33.05 -21.03 1.49
N GLU A 248 34.17 -21.31 2.16
CA GLU A 248 35.47 -21.63 1.53
C GLU A 248 35.39 -22.99 0.83
N ASN A 249 34.60 -23.08 -0.24
CA ASN A 249 34.52 -24.28 -1.08
C ASN A 249 34.40 -23.95 -2.57
N TYR A 250 35.20 -22.96 -3.00
CA TYR A 250 35.52 -22.68 -4.40
C TYR A 250 37.00 -22.25 -4.50
N LYS A 251 37.92 -23.17 -4.15
CA LYS A 251 39.35 -23.11 -4.50
C LYS A 251 39.97 -24.50 -4.33
N LYS A 252 40.84 -24.86 -5.29
CA LYS A 252 41.26 -26.23 -5.67
C LYS A 252 40.16 -26.96 -6.45
N GLU A 253 40.41 -27.54 -7.63
CA GLU A 253 41.62 -27.76 -8.46
C GLU A 253 41.05 -28.04 -9.89
N VAL A 254 41.64 -27.75 -11.07
CA VAL A 254 43.03 -27.65 -11.57
C VAL A 254 43.12 -26.61 -12.74
N ASP A 255 44.33 -26.20 -13.09
CA ASP A 255 44.78 -25.38 -14.23
C ASP A 255 44.34 -25.79 -15.65
N GLU A 256 44.53 -24.83 -16.59
CA GLU A 256 44.83 -24.98 -18.05
C GLU A 256 43.78 -25.70 -18.95
N THR A 257 43.28 -25.18 -20.09
CA THR A 257 43.86 -24.27 -21.12
C THR A 257 42.79 -23.70 -22.08
N THR A 258 43.18 -22.69 -22.87
CA THR A 258 42.68 -22.29 -24.23
C THR A 258 41.26 -21.72 -24.45
N GLU A 259 41.25 -20.42 -24.79
CA GLU A 259 40.56 -19.76 -25.93
C GLU A 259 39.10 -20.12 -26.32
N SER A 260 38.19 -19.13 -26.21
CA SER A 260 37.51 -18.51 -27.38
C SER A 260 36.52 -17.38 -26.98
N ASN A 261 36.24 -16.47 -27.92
CA ASN A 261 35.26 -15.37 -27.78
C ASN A 261 33.82 -15.89 -27.68
N SER A 262 32.95 -15.21 -26.90
CA SER A 262 31.93 -14.27 -27.43
C SER A 262 30.81 -13.97 -26.41
N ASP A 263 30.41 -12.69 -26.42
CA ASP A 263 29.14 -12.03 -26.06
C ASP A 263 28.01 -12.65 -25.19
N GLU A 264 27.23 -11.70 -24.66
CA GLU A 264 25.84 -11.77 -24.21
C GLU A 264 25.44 -12.43 -22.86
N SER A 265 25.25 -11.53 -21.88
CA SER A 265 23.91 -11.19 -21.34
C SER A 265 23.46 -11.70 -19.95
N GLN A 266 22.83 -10.74 -19.25
CA GLN A 266 21.60 -10.85 -18.46
C GLN A 266 21.56 -11.50 -17.06
N LEU A 267 20.64 -10.92 -16.25
CA LEU A 267 20.08 -11.38 -14.97
C LEU A 267 21.03 -11.28 -13.74
N ASP A 268 20.56 -11.03 -12.51
CA ASP A 268 19.17 -10.85 -12.07
C ASP A 268 19.03 -9.85 -10.90
N ALA A 269 17.80 -9.40 -10.63
CA ALA A 269 17.48 -8.53 -9.51
C ALA A 269 16.31 -9.06 -8.66
N SER A 270 16.29 -8.60 -7.41
CA SER A 270 15.23 -8.75 -6.39
C SER A 270 15.20 -10.04 -5.56
N GLU A 271 15.28 -9.85 -4.24
CA GLU A 271 14.19 -10.25 -3.34
C GLU A 271 14.21 -9.35 -2.09
N VAL A 272 13.22 -8.46 -1.98
CA VAL A 272 12.84 -7.82 -0.71
C VAL A 272 11.33 -7.94 -0.62
N SER A 273 10.87 -8.69 0.37
CA SER A 273 9.46 -8.97 0.61
C SER A 273 8.84 -7.91 1.52
N GLU A 274 7.82 -7.21 1.02
CA GLU A 274 6.91 -6.43 1.83
C GLU A 274 5.53 -7.12 1.85
N VAL A 275 4.93 -7.16 3.03
CA VAL A 275 3.60 -7.72 3.29
C VAL A 275 2.60 -6.56 3.25
N ASP A 276 1.80 -6.48 2.20
CA ASP A 276 0.61 -5.60 2.16
C ASP A 276 -0.58 -6.39 2.79
N ASP A 277 -0.94 -6.08 4.03
CA ASP A 277 -2.26 -6.40 4.61
C ASP A 277 -3.23 -5.25 4.25
N ASP A 278 -4.28 -5.54 3.46
CA ASP A 278 -5.42 -4.64 3.21
C ASP A 278 -6.61 -5.51 2.74
N GLU A 279 -7.23 -6.25 3.67
CA GLU A 279 -8.46 -7.01 3.45
C GLU A 279 -9.65 -6.11 3.83
N LEU A 280 -10.37 -5.60 2.83
CA LEU A 280 -11.62 -4.84 3.01
C LEU A 280 -12.81 -5.64 2.48
N ASP A 281 -13.70 -5.94 3.41
CA ASP A 281 -14.95 -6.69 3.33
C ASP A 281 -15.89 -6.16 2.22
N GLU A 282 -16.17 -6.97 1.18
CA GLU A 282 -17.32 -6.75 0.29
C GLU A 282 -18.48 -7.66 0.71
N SER A 283 -19.52 -7.03 1.26
CA SER A 283 -20.72 -7.67 1.81
C SER A 283 -21.51 -8.51 0.80
N GLU A 284 -22.06 -9.62 1.30
CA GLU A 284 -22.87 -10.62 0.61
C GLU A 284 -24.02 -10.07 -0.26
N ILE A 285 -24.17 -10.61 -1.49
CA ILE A 285 -25.50 -10.80 -2.12
C ILE A 285 -25.53 -12.20 -2.76
N SER A 286 -26.30 -13.10 -2.17
CA SER A 286 -26.58 -14.43 -2.71
C SER A 286 -27.77 -14.40 -3.69
N PRO A 287 -27.76 -15.22 -4.77
CA PRO A 287 -28.91 -15.39 -5.64
C PRO A 287 -29.80 -16.53 -5.13
N SER A 288 -31.01 -16.22 -4.68
CA SER A 288 -32.03 -17.23 -4.35
C SER A 288 -32.70 -17.77 -5.62
N GLU A 289 -32.69 -19.09 -5.80
CA GLU A 289 -33.44 -19.80 -6.84
C GLU A 289 -34.95 -19.73 -6.61
N SER A 290 -35.73 -19.44 -7.66
CA SER A 290 -37.18 -19.74 -7.83
C SER A 290 -37.60 -19.46 -9.28
#